data_AF-A0A6F7W3X0-F1
#
_entry.id   AF-A0A6F7W3X0-F1
#
_cell.length_a   1.000
_cell.length_b   1.000
_cell.length_c   1.000
_cell.angle_alpha   90.00
_cell.angle_beta   90.00
_cell.angle_gamma   90.00
#
_symmetry.space_group_name_H-M   'P 1'
#
loop_
_entity.id
_entity.type
_entity.pdbx_description
1 polymer ?
#
loop_
_entity_poly.entity_id
_entity_poly.type
_entity_poly.pdbx_seq_one_letter_code
_entity_poly.pdbx_strand_id
1 'polypeptide(L)'
;MSEGPVPEGVPEPVPGSVPEPPGPAEPAPLGVDRTPTGVPEVDALLDRLADADHLETSGHLEVYEDVHGGLRDTLTALDRRPGPPAPGPRPPSAA
;
A
#
# COMPACT_ATOMS: atom_id res chain seq x y z
N MET A 1 1.62 64.37 -50.98
CA MET A 1 1.26 62.95 -50.81
C MET A 1 2.54 62.15 -50.62
N SER A 2 2.98 61.99 -49.37
CA SER A 2 3.85 60.88 -48.97
C SER A 2 3.63 60.68 -47.47
N GLU A 3 3.04 59.53 -47.20
CA GLU A 3 2.57 59.05 -45.91
C GLU A 3 3.73 58.43 -45.15
N GLY A 4 3.85 58.79 -43.87
CA GLY A 4 4.59 58.08 -42.83
C GLY A 4 3.94 58.52 -41.52
N PRO A 5 3.56 57.58 -40.63
CA PRO A 5 4.55 56.71 -39.99
C PRO A 5 4.10 55.24 -39.85
N VAL A 6 5.09 54.36 -39.72
CA VAL A 6 4.93 53.00 -39.18
C VAL A 6 4.36 53.08 -37.76
N PRO A 7 3.27 52.36 -37.42
CA PRO A 7 2.79 52.34 -36.06
C PRO A 7 3.71 51.49 -35.17
N GLU A 8 4.17 52.18 -34.12
CA GLU A 8 4.63 51.75 -32.82
C GLU A 8 4.31 50.30 -32.43
N GLY A 9 5.34 49.60 -31.94
CA GLY A 9 5.29 48.21 -31.52
C GLY A 9 4.23 47.96 -30.45
N VAL A 10 3.33 47.01 -30.73
CA VAL A 10 2.44 46.41 -29.75
C VAL A 10 3.32 45.70 -28.71
N PRO A 11 3.20 46.02 -27.41
CA PRO A 11 3.89 45.23 -26.39
C PRO A 11 3.34 43.79 -26.45
N GLU A 12 4.21 42.82 -26.70
CA GLU A 12 3.84 41.41 -26.60
C GLU A 12 3.22 41.16 -25.21
N PRO A 13 2.09 40.45 -25.14
CA PRO A 13 1.55 40.05 -23.85
C PRO A 13 2.58 39.14 -23.17
N VAL A 14 3.18 39.63 -22.08
CA VAL A 14 3.89 38.78 -21.14
C VAL A 14 2.95 37.63 -20.76
N PRO A 15 3.31 36.36 -20.97
CA PRO A 15 2.50 35.26 -20.52
C PRO A 15 2.47 35.34 -18.99
N GLY A 16 1.40 35.92 -18.45
CA GLY A 16 1.10 35.87 -17.03
C GLY A 16 1.05 34.40 -16.64
N SER A 17 1.78 34.03 -15.59
CA SER A 17 1.78 32.67 -15.05
C SER A 17 0.35 32.21 -14.84
N VAL A 18 -0.11 31.32 -15.72
CA VAL A 18 -1.37 30.62 -15.53
C VAL A 18 -1.18 29.75 -14.28
N PRO A 19 -2.05 29.86 -13.26
CA PRO A 19 -1.96 28.97 -12.11
C PRO A 19 -2.06 27.52 -12.61
N GLU A 20 -1.07 26.70 -12.25
CA GLU A 20 -1.04 25.29 -12.63
C GLU A 20 -2.31 24.62 -12.09
N PRO A 21 -3.00 23.78 -12.90
CA PRO A 21 -4.16 23.06 -12.41
C PRO A 21 -3.76 22.22 -11.18
N PRO A 22 -4.65 22.06 -10.19
CA PRO A 22 -4.35 21.25 -9.02
C PRO A 22 -3.90 19.86 -9.46
N GLY A 23 -2.78 19.40 -8.91
CA GLY A 23 -2.25 18.08 -9.16
C GLY A 23 -3.24 16.97 -8.79
N PRO A 24 -2.99 15.72 -9.25
CA PRO A 24 -3.82 14.59 -8.89
C PRO A 24 -3.94 14.47 -7.37
N ALA A 25 -5.14 14.14 -6.89
CA ALA A 25 -5.39 13.93 -5.47
C ALA A 25 -4.52 12.78 -4.95
N GLU A 26 -3.95 12.95 -3.76
CA GLU A 26 -3.23 11.87 -3.10
C GLU A 26 -4.19 10.70 -2.83
N PRO A 27 -3.72 9.44 -2.98
CA PRO A 27 -4.53 8.28 -2.69
C PRO A 27 -4.99 8.30 -1.21
N ALA A 28 -6.30 8.26 -0.99
CA ALA A 28 -6.87 8.20 0.36
C ALA A 28 -6.77 6.79 0.95
N PRO A 29 -6.51 6.64 2.26
CA PRO A 29 -6.51 5.34 2.94
C PRO A 29 -7.85 4.61 2.79
N LEU A 30 -7.82 3.29 2.62
CA LEU A 30 -9.02 2.46 2.40
C LEU A 30 -9.94 2.33 3.64
N GLY A 31 -9.49 2.78 4.82
CA GLY A 31 -10.30 2.80 6.05
C GLY A 31 -10.67 1.40 6.58
N VAL A 32 -9.87 0.38 6.27
CA VAL A 32 -10.09 -0.99 6.73
C VAL A 32 -9.38 -1.25 8.05
N ASP A 33 -10.14 -1.34 9.15
CA ASP A 33 -9.62 -1.75 10.44
C ASP A 33 -9.12 -3.21 10.38
N ARG A 34 -7.89 -3.46 10.86
CA ARG A 34 -7.35 -4.82 11.00
C ARG A 34 -7.49 -5.32 12.43
N THR A 35 -8.10 -6.49 12.58
CA THR A 35 -8.06 -7.25 13.83
C THR A 35 -6.79 -8.11 13.85
N PRO A 36 -6.03 -8.16 14.96
CA PRO A 36 -4.86 -9.05 15.09
C PRO A 36 -5.23 -10.50 14.82
N THR A 37 -4.34 -11.22 14.14
CA THR A 37 -4.57 -12.62 13.78
C THR A 37 -4.33 -13.57 14.94
N GLY A 38 -3.57 -13.13 15.96
CA GLY A 38 -3.16 -13.95 17.09
C GLY A 38 -1.93 -14.81 16.80
N VAL A 39 -1.32 -14.65 15.61
CA VAL A 39 -0.03 -15.24 15.24
C VAL A 39 0.99 -14.11 15.21
N PRO A 40 1.91 -14.02 16.19
CA PRO A 40 2.76 -12.85 16.37
C PRO A 40 3.67 -12.59 15.17
N GLU A 41 4.08 -13.64 14.45
CA GLU A 41 4.88 -13.52 13.23
C GLU A 41 4.08 -12.90 12.09
N VAL A 42 2.80 -13.26 11.93
CA VAL A 42 1.93 -12.65 10.92
C VAL A 42 1.62 -11.20 11.28
N ASP A 43 1.31 -10.95 12.55
CA ASP A 43 0.96 -9.61 13.03
C ASP A 43 2.15 -8.63 12.85
N ALA A 44 3.38 -9.06 13.16
CA ALA A 44 4.59 -8.24 12.93
C ALA A 44 4.85 -7.93 11.45
N LEU A 45 4.58 -8.87 10.54
CA LEU A 45 4.71 -8.65 9.09
C LEU A 45 3.65 -7.69 8.56
N LEU A 46 2.44 -7.72 9.12
CA LEU A 46 1.37 -6.78 8.77
C LEU A 46 1.65 -5.36 9.28
N ASP A 47 2.23 -5.23 10.47
CA ASP A 47 2.71 -3.93 10.98
C ASP A 47 3.80 -3.36 10.07
N ARG A 48 4.77 -4.18 9.66
CA ARG A 48 5.81 -3.78 8.69
C ARG A 48 5.23 -3.38 7.34
N LEU A 49 4.15 -4.01 6.90
CA LEU A 49 3.46 -3.62 5.68
C LEU A 49 2.77 -2.26 5.83
N ALA A 50 2.24 -1.93 7.02
CA ALA A 50 1.68 -0.61 7.29
C ALA A 50 2.74 0.50 7.22
N ASP A 51 3.98 0.21 7.61
CA ASP A 51 5.09 1.17 7.44
C ASP A 51 5.35 1.50 5.96
N ALA A 52 5.05 0.58 5.03
CA ALA A 52 5.22 0.81 3.59
C ALA A 52 4.34 1.94 3.05
N ASP A 53 3.15 2.16 3.63
CA ASP A 53 2.25 3.25 3.26
C ASP A 53 2.89 4.63 3.47
N HIS A 54 3.92 4.70 4.33
CA HIS A 54 4.68 5.92 4.62
C HIS A 54 6.01 6.02 3.86
N LEU A 55 6.42 4.99 3.13
CA LEU A 55 7.64 5.00 2.33
C LEU A 55 7.43 5.67 0.96
N GLU A 56 8.51 6.13 0.35
CA GLU A 56 8.50 6.43 -1.09
C GLU A 56 8.30 5.14 -1.92
N THR A 57 7.69 5.26 -3.09
CA THR A 57 7.39 4.13 -3.99
C THR A 57 8.63 3.26 -4.30
N SER A 58 9.82 3.86 -4.34
CA SER A 58 11.09 3.16 -4.54
C SER A 58 11.38 2.11 -3.46
N GLY A 59 10.90 2.32 -2.22
CA GLY A 59 11.05 1.40 -1.10
C GLY A 59 9.91 0.40 -0.94
N HIS A 60 8.78 0.59 -1.63
CA HIS A 60 7.60 -0.28 -1.48
C HIS A 60 7.89 -1.72 -1.90
N LEU A 61 8.60 -1.89 -3.03
CA LEU A 61 8.83 -3.22 -3.60
C LEU A 61 9.61 -4.14 -2.64
N GLU A 62 10.67 -3.63 -2.01
CA GLU A 62 11.48 -4.40 -1.06
C GLU A 62 10.67 -4.83 0.16
N VAL A 63 9.79 -3.96 0.66
CA VAL A 63 8.89 -4.30 1.77
C VAL A 63 7.87 -5.35 1.35
N TYR A 64 7.24 -5.19 0.18
CA TYR A 64 6.27 -6.15 -0.33
C TYR A 64 6.85 -7.55 -0.49
N GLU A 65 8.05 -7.68 -1.07
CA GLU A 65 8.68 -8.98 -1.30
C GLU A 65 9.05 -9.68 0.01
N ASP A 66 9.62 -8.95 0.97
CA ASP A 66 9.96 -9.51 2.29
C ASP A 66 8.72 -9.92 3.07
N VAL A 67 7.68 -9.08 3.10
CA VAL A 67 6.39 -9.41 3.74
C VAL A 67 5.76 -10.63 3.07
N HIS A 68 5.74 -10.67 1.74
CA HIS A 68 5.14 -11.78 1.00
C HIS A 68 5.89 -13.10 1.25
N GLY A 69 7.23 -13.07 1.26
CA GLY A 69 8.06 -14.22 1.62
C GLY A 69 7.79 -14.70 3.04
N GLY A 70 7.85 -13.79 4.03
CA GLY A 70 7.64 -14.09 5.44
C GLY A 70 6.23 -14.65 5.73
N LEU A 71 5.20 -14.09 5.10
CA LEU A 71 3.83 -14.58 5.23
C LEU A 71 3.69 -15.99 4.65
N ARG A 72 4.24 -16.22 3.46
CA ARG A 72 4.21 -17.55 2.84
C ARG A 72 4.89 -18.60 3.73
N ASP A 73 6.06 -18.29 4.26
CA ASP A 73 6.80 -19.23 5.11
C ASP A 73 6.07 -19.51 6.42
N THR A 74 5.54 -18.47 7.07
CA THR A 74 4.77 -18.60 8.32
C THR A 74 3.51 -19.44 8.11
N LEU A 75 2.74 -19.14 7.06
CA LEU A 75 1.53 -19.91 6.73
C LEU A 75 1.86 -21.35 6.37
N THR A 76 2.95 -21.59 5.65
CA THR A 76 3.44 -22.94 5.35
C THR A 76 3.84 -23.69 6.64
N ALA A 77 4.44 -23.01 7.60
CA ALA A 77 4.79 -23.60 8.90
C ALA A 77 3.54 -23.98 9.72
N LEU A 78 2.51 -23.12 9.69
CA LEU A 78 1.22 -23.41 10.33
C LEU A 78 0.52 -24.62 9.69
N ASP A 79 0.56 -24.73 8.37
CA ASP A 79 -0.03 -25.86 7.63
C ASP A 79 0.64 -27.20 7.99
N ARG A 80 1.95 -27.19 8.26
CA ARG A 80 2.70 -28.39 8.67
C ARG A 80 2.47 -28.80 10.13
N ARG A 81 1.76 -28.00 10.92
CA ARG A 81 1.56 -28.30 12.35
C ARG A 81 0.72 -29.56 12.48
N PRO A 82 1.22 -30.63 13.15
CA PRO A 82 0.43 -31.84 13.36
C PRO A 82 -0.89 -31.50 14.07
N GLY A 83 -2.00 -31.99 13.53
CA GLY A 83 -3.28 -31.88 14.20
C GLY A 83 -3.25 -32.52 15.59
N PRO A 84 -4.16 -32.11 16.49
CA PRO A 84 -4.27 -32.76 17.80
C PRO A 84 -4.44 -34.28 17.62
N PRO A 85 -3.83 -35.10 18.49
CA PRO A 85 -3.92 -36.55 18.37
C PRO A 85 -5.39 -36.97 18.33
N ALA A 86 -5.68 -37.96 17.48
CA ALA A 86 -7.04 -38.47 17.34
C ALA A 86 -7.58 -38.88 18.73
N PRO A 87 -8.86 -38.60 19.03
CA PRO A 87 -9.47 -39.06 20.27
C PRO A 87 -9.28 -40.57 20.42
N GLY A 88 -8.76 -40.99 21.57
CA GLY A 88 -8.61 -42.41 21.88
C GLY A 88 -9.96 -43.15 21.83
N PRO A 89 -9.94 -44.49 21.73
CA PRO A 89 -11.16 -45.29 21.73
C PRO A 89 -12.05 -44.92 22.91
N ARG A 90 -13.30 -44.53 22.64
CA ARG A 90 -14.28 -44.32 23.71
C ARG A 90 -14.60 -45.67 24.34
N PRO A 91 -14.58 -45.80 25.68
CA PRO A 91 -14.98 -47.04 26.35
C PRO A 91 -16.44 -47.38 25.99
N PRO A 92 -16.82 -48.67 25.97
CA PRO A 92 -18.19 -49.06 25.66
C PRO A 92 -19.12 -48.46 26.72
N SER A 93 -20.20 -47.83 26.27
CA SER A 93 -21.23 -47.34 27.19
C SER A 93 -21.82 -48.53 27.91
N ALA A 94 -21.68 -48.58 29.24
CA ALA A 94 -22.37 -49.57 30.06
C ALA A 94 -23.89 -49.32 29.94
N ALA A 95 -24.62 -50.41 29.67
CA ALA A 95 -26.08 -50.45 29.56
C ALA A 95 -26.75 -50.62 30.92
#